data_AF-A0A432SDZ1-F1
#
_entry.id   AF-A0A432SDZ1-F1
#
_cell.length_a   1.000
_cell.length_b   1.000
_cell.length_c   1.000
_cell.angle_alpha   90.00
_cell.angle_beta   90.00
_cell.angle_gamma   90.00
#
_symmetry.space_group_name_H-M   'P 1'
#
loop_
_entity.id
_entity.type
_entity.pdbx_description
1 polymer ?
#
loop_
_entity_poly.entity_id
_entity_poly.type
_entity_poly.pdbx_seq_one_letter_code
_entity_poly.pdbx_strand_id
1 'polypeptide(L)'
;MKYLLLFLLPFSLYASKILSYNIYERSNRADVMITFDTPFNGVIKQSKSTNKIIIKLENASIESSHIKRVNSDFLHSLTITPLKGQTQIVASISPNVKLIASKTSDAYGLRLRFTDVQVVKAKTTQISTINNSLSKLPTKKSGEMSTSYYIVVTILIIGIIILLILKKRMILSGNTKQNKSWLFNSNDTKVVQDRKTDLASNPSSSDSLISIRFQKAIDNQNSVVMLDFGHESYLVLMGNSNILLDKFKDNKPTSQSEFDSILQERNRELEDFLGTNESSSTYSNTQRKEPIQAYKERAASLVYEDEA
;
A
#
# COMPACT_ATOMS: atom_id res chain seq x y z
N MET A 1 -17.34 23.29 24.78
CA MET A 1 -16.90 21.89 24.91
C MET A 1 -17.11 21.01 23.67
N LYS A 2 -17.97 21.36 22.69
CA LYS A 2 -18.24 20.53 21.50
C LYS A 2 -17.06 20.39 20.51
N TYR A 3 -16.15 21.37 20.47
CA TYR A 3 -14.98 21.36 19.56
C TYR A 3 -13.70 20.81 20.20
N LEU A 4 -13.72 20.44 21.49
CA LEU A 4 -12.53 19.92 22.17
C LEU A 4 -12.20 18.49 21.69
N LEU A 5 -13.21 17.71 21.31
CA LEU A 5 -13.08 16.31 20.93
C LEU A 5 -12.36 16.13 19.56
N LEU A 6 -12.40 17.15 18.69
CA LEU A 6 -11.71 17.14 17.40
C LEU A 6 -10.18 17.24 17.53
N PHE A 7 -9.68 17.82 18.64
CA PHE A 7 -8.25 18.01 18.88
C PHE A 7 -7.55 16.78 19.49
N LEU A 8 -8.33 15.78 19.95
CA LEU A 8 -7.79 14.52 20.49
C LEU A 8 -7.60 13.41 19.44
N LEU A 9 -8.06 13.61 18.20
CA LEU A 9 -7.93 12.62 17.13
C LEU A 9 -6.47 12.26 16.73
N PRO A 10 -5.46 13.16 16.75
CA PRO A 10 -4.11 12.80 16.32
C PRO A 10 -3.28 12.04 17.37
N PHE A 11 -3.87 11.74 18.54
CA PHE A 11 -3.25 10.91 19.58
C PHE A 11 -3.58 9.42 19.45
N SER A 12 -4.28 9.01 18.38
CA SER A 12 -4.51 7.59 18.09
C SER A 12 -3.22 6.89 17.64
N LEU A 13 -2.44 6.49 18.65
CA LEU A 13 -1.65 5.26 18.70
C LEU A 13 -0.79 4.98 17.45
N TYR A 14 0.40 5.59 17.41
CA TYR A 14 1.50 5.31 16.47
C TYR A 14 2.11 3.91 16.68
N ALA A 15 1.30 2.85 16.61
CA ALA A 15 1.79 1.48 16.62
C ALA A 15 2.07 1.04 15.18
N SER A 16 3.31 0.60 14.92
CA SER A 16 3.68 0.07 13.61
C SER A 16 2.99 -1.27 13.36
N LYS A 17 2.23 -1.38 12.27
CA LYS A 17 1.51 -2.59 11.93
C LYS A 17 2.46 -3.57 11.24
N ILE A 18 2.51 -4.80 11.73
CA ILE A 18 3.23 -5.90 11.10
C ILE A 18 2.46 -6.33 9.85
N LEU A 19 3.12 -6.24 8.70
CA LEU A 19 2.59 -6.63 7.39
C LEU A 19 2.96 -8.07 7.02
N SER A 20 4.18 -8.48 7.33
CA SER A 20 4.65 -9.83 7.02
C SER A 20 5.70 -10.32 8.02
N TYR A 21 5.85 -11.63 8.09
CA TYR A 21 6.86 -12.32 8.89
C TYR A 21 7.40 -13.52 8.10
N ASN A 22 8.62 -13.40 7.60
CA ASN A 22 9.27 -14.44 6.82
C ASN A 22 10.35 -15.12 7.64
N ILE A 23 10.43 -16.45 7.55
CA ILE A 23 11.42 -17.25 8.28
C ILE A 23 12.40 -17.84 7.27
N TYR A 24 13.69 -17.59 7.51
CA TYR A 24 14.78 -18.09 6.70
C TYR A 24 15.59 -19.09 7.51
N GLU A 25 15.48 -20.35 7.12
CA GLU A 25 16.23 -21.45 7.70
C GLU A 25 17.64 -21.48 7.08
N ARG A 26 18.67 -21.58 7.92
CA ARG A 26 20.06 -21.75 7.50
C ARG A 26 20.72 -22.78 8.40
N SER A 27 21.83 -23.33 7.93
CA SER A 27 22.58 -24.37 8.64
C SER A 27 23.10 -23.95 10.02
N ASN A 28 23.35 -22.65 10.25
CA ASN A 28 23.93 -22.15 11.50
C ASN A 28 23.06 -21.11 12.24
N ARG A 29 21.86 -20.83 11.73
CA ARG A 29 20.91 -19.89 12.32
C ARG A 29 19.52 -20.01 11.69
N ALA A 30 18.51 -19.50 12.40
CA ALA A 30 17.24 -19.14 11.81
C ALA A 30 17.05 -17.62 11.90
N ASP A 31 16.70 -16.97 10.79
CA ASP A 31 16.39 -15.53 10.78
C ASP A 31 14.90 -15.33 10.53
N VAL A 32 14.21 -14.64 11.43
CA VAL A 32 12.83 -14.18 11.22
C VAL A 32 12.89 -12.70 10.84
N MET A 33 12.38 -12.36 9.65
CA MET A 33 12.25 -10.99 9.17
C MET A 33 10.80 -10.53 9.30
N ILE A 34 10.57 -9.53 10.12
CA ILE A 34 9.27 -8.88 10.29
C ILE A 34 9.31 -7.57 9.51
N THR A 35 8.28 -7.30 8.72
CA THR A 35 8.13 -6.04 7.98
C THR A 35 6.95 -5.25 8.52
N PHE A 36 7.11 -3.95 8.65
CA PHE A 36 6.10 -3.02 9.16
C PHE A 36 5.59 -2.08 8.07
N ASP A 37 4.40 -1.52 8.26
CA ASP A 37 3.82 -0.47 7.41
C ASP A 37 4.47 0.90 7.60
N THR A 38 5.05 1.13 8.77
CA THR A 38 5.66 2.37 9.22
C THR A 38 6.96 2.05 9.97
N PRO A 39 7.91 3.00 10.05
CA PRO A 39 9.16 2.76 10.76
C PRO A 39 8.92 2.33 12.22
N PHE A 40 9.46 1.17 12.59
CA PHE A 40 9.28 0.61 13.92
C PHE A 40 10.12 1.35 14.95
N ASN A 41 9.46 2.23 15.71
CA ASN A 41 10.06 3.03 16.79
C ASN A 41 9.85 2.44 18.19
N GLY A 42 9.18 1.29 18.27
CA GLY A 42 8.90 0.60 19.52
C GLY A 42 10.12 0.03 20.24
N VAL A 43 9.90 -0.34 21.51
CA VAL A 43 10.88 -1.03 22.36
C VAL A 43 10.75 -2.53 22.19
N ILE A 44 11.89 -3.23 22.12
CA ILE A 44 11.95 -4.68 22.05
C ILE A 44 12.36 -5.20 23.43
N LYS A 45 11.44 -5.89 24.10
CA LYS A 45 11.72 -6.58 25.37
C LYS A 45 11.85 -8.07 25.12
N GLN A 46 12.83 -8.71 25.75
CA GLN A 46 13.04 -10.15 25.61
C GLN A 46 13.14 -10.83 26.98
N SER A 47 12.68 -12.08 27.05
CA SER A 47 12.85 -12.97 28.19
C SER A 47 13.16 -14.37 27.66
N LYS A 48 14.19 -15.02 28.22
CA LYS A 48 14.68 -16.32 27.76
C LYS A 48 14.52 -17.37 28.86
N SER A 49 14.09 -18.56 28.47
CA SER A 49 14.14 -19.81 29.23
C SER A 49 14.94 -20.85 28.44
N THR A 50 15.02 -22.09 28.93
CA THR A 50 15.84 -23.16 28.34
C THR A 50 15.43 -23.52 26.91
N ASN A 51 14.14 -23.60 26.63
CA ASN A 51 13.56 -24.04 25.35
C ASN A 51 12.63 -22.99 24.72
N LYS A 52 12.63 -21.76 25.24
CA LYS A 52 11.67 -20.72 24.86
C LYS A 52 12.28 -19.34 24.97
N ILE A 53 12.01 -18.50 23.98
CA ILE A 53 12.26 -17.05 24.06
C ILE A 53 10.93 -16.33 23.84
N ILE A 54 10.61 -15.42 24.75
CA ILE A 54 9.46 -14.51 24.65
C ILE A 54 9.98 -13.13 24.28
N ILE A 55 9.44 -12.55 23.23
CA ILE A 55 9.79 -11.24 22.69
C ILE A 55 8.51 -10.40 22.73
N LYS A 56 8.59 -9.18 23.24
CA LYS A 56 7.49 -8.22 23.24
C LYS A 56 7.92 -7.02 22.42
N LEU A 57 7.16 -6.74 21.37
CA LEU A 57 7.33 -5.58 20.50
C LEU A 57 6.31 -4.53 20.94
N GLU A 58 6.72 -3.57 21.76
CA GLU A 58 5.86 -2.46 22.17
C GLU A 58 5.57 -1.54 20.99
N ASN A 59 4.37 -0.96 20.94
CA ASN A 59 3.94 -0.14 19.80
C ASN A 59 4.06 -0.88 18.45
N ALA A 60 3.87 -2.20 18.45
CA ALA A 60 3.66 -2.98 17.25
C ALA A 60 2.32 -3.70 17.33
N SER A 61 1.57 -3.71 16.23
CA SER A 61 0.29 -4.39 16.11
C SER A 61 0.32 -5.44 15.00
N ILE A 62 -0.50 -6.47 15.12
CA ILE A 62 -0.78 -7.45 14.08
C ILE A 62 -2.27 -7.77 14.11
N GLU A 63 -2.86 -8.09 12.96
CA GLU A 63 -4.31 -8.26 12.85
C GLU A 63 -4.83 -9.47 13.65
N SER A 64 -4.06 -10.55 13.68
CA SER A 64 -4.48 -11.79 14.32
C SER A 64 -3.29 -12.63 14.80
N SER A 65 -3.59 -13.63 15.62
CA SER A 65 -2.60 -14.57 16.13
C SER A 65 -2.20 -15.58 15.06
N HIS A 66 -0.89 -15.83 14.93
CA HIS A 66 -0.33 -16.74 13.94
C HIS A 66 0.69 -17.69 14.55
N ILE A 67 0.73 -18.93 14.06
CA ILE A 67 1.68 -19.95 14.48
C ILE A 67 2.37 -20.52 13.23
N LYS A 68 3.70 -20.50 13.21
CA LYS A 68 4.52 -21.09 12.15
C LYS A 68 5.45 -22.14 12.74
N ARG A 69 5.44 -23.35 12.17
CA ARG A 69 6.43 -24.39 12.43
C ARG A 69 7.58 -24.27 11.44
N VAL A 70 8.78 -24.58 11.91
CA VAL A 70 10.06 -24.32 11.22
C VAL A 70 10.92 -25.56 11.39
N ASN A 71 11.58 -25.98 10.32
CA ASN A 71 12.47 -27.14 10.35
C ASN A 71 13.92 -26.69 10.57
N SER A 72 14.20 -26.14 11.75
CA SER A 72 15.54 -25.64 12.10
C SER A 72 15.96 -26.08 13.49
N ASP A 73 17.23 -26.45 13.62
CA ASP A 73 17.88 -26.76 14.91
C ASP A 73 17.86 -25.60 15.90
N PHE A 74 17.66 -24.36 15.43
CA PHE A 74 17.68 -23.16 16.28
C PHE A 74 16.28 -22.66 16.66
N LEU A 75 15.29 -22.91 15.80
CA LEU A 75 13.92 -22.42 15.95
C LEU A 75 12.95 -23.50 15.46
N HIS A 76 12.15 -24.04 16.36
CA HIS A 76 11.17 -25.09 16.05
C HIS A 76 9.80 -24.50 15.71
N SER A 77 9.42 -23.42 16.38
CA SER A 77 8.14 -22.75 16.14
C SER A 77 8.16 -21.29 16.55
N LEU A 78 7.35 -20.49 15.87
CA LEU A 78 7.11 -19.08 16.18
C LEU A 78 5.61 -18.84 16.32
N THR A 79 5.19 -18.31 17.46
CA THR A 79 3.82 -17.84 17.69
C THR A 79 3.84 -16.32 17.82
N ILE A 80 3.03 -15.62 17.03
CA ILE A 80 2.91 -14.15 17.05
C ILE A 80 1.48 -13.82 17.46
N THR A 81 1.30 -13.17 18.60
CA THR A 81 0.00 -12.88 19.19
C THR A 81 -0.17 -11.38 19.42
N PRO A 82 -1.27 -10.76 18.95
CA PRO A 82 -1.57 -9.38 19.28
C PRO A 82 -1.97 -9.25 20.75
N LEU A 83 -1.44 -8.24 21.43
CA LEU A 83 -1.83 -7.83 22.79
C LEU A 83 -2.11 -6.32 22.81
N LYS A 84 -2.73 -5.84 23.90
CA LYS A 84 -3.01 -4.40 24.06
C LYS A 84 -1.69 -3.60 24.06
N GLY A 85 -1.49 -2.80 23.00
CA GLY A 85 -0.33 -1.90 22.86
C GLY A 85 1.00 -2.58 22.50
N GLN A 86 1.01 -3.89 22.25
CA GLN A 86 2.23 -4.63 21.90
C GLN A 86 1.91 -5.91 21.13
N THR A 87 2.87 -6.43 20.38
CA THR A 87 2.80 -7.78 19.81
C THR A 87 3.74 -8.69 20.58
N GLN A 88 3.24 -9.83 21.04
CA GLN A 88 4.05 -10.85 21.70
C GLN A 88 4.44 -11.92 20.68
N ILE A 89 5.73 -12.27 20.68
CA ILE A 89 6.28 -13.36 19.89
C ILE A 89 6.85 -14.40 20.84
N VAL A 90 6.41 -15.64 20.72
CA VAL A 90 6.91 -16.78 21.49
C VAL A 90 7.62 -17.73 20.53
N ALA A 91 8.94 -17.82 20.67
CA ALA A 91 9.78 -18.73 19.92
C ALA A 91 10.08 -19.98 20.75
N SER A 92 9.78 -21.16 20.20
CA SER A 92 10.27 -22.44 20.70
C SER A 92 11.63 -22.73 20.07
N ILE A 93 12.64 -22.98 20.90
CA ILE A 93 14.05 -23.04 20.48
C ILE A 93 14.74 -24.25 21.10
N SER A 94 15.87 -24.64 20.52
CA SER A 94 16.80 -25.58 21.16
C SER A 94 17.51 -24.97 22.36
N PRO A 95 18.03 -25.81 23.27
CA PRO A 95 18.96 -25.37 24.31
C PRO A 95 20.14 -24.60 23.69
N ASN A 96 20.69 -23.62 24.41
CA ASN A 96 21.87 -22.85 23.99
C ASN A 96 21.69 -21.94 22.75
N VAL A 97 20.46 -21.66 22.32
CA VAL A 97 20.19 -20.64 21.30
C VAL A 97 20.13 -19.24 21.93
N LYS A 98 20.71 -18.24 21.28
CA LYS A 98 20.55 -16.81 21.61
C LYS A 98 19.77 -16.08 20.52
N LEU A 99 19.08 -15.03 20.94
CA LEU A 99 18.37 -14.10 20.07
C LEU A 99 19.22 -12.83 19.86
N ILE A 100 19.33 -12.39 18.61
CA ILE A 100 19.86 -11.08 18.22
C ILE A 100 18.78 -10.35 17.44
N ALA A 101 18.34 -9.20 17.94
CA ALA A 101 17.36 -8.35 17.28
C ALA A 101 18.06 -7.14 16.62
N SER A 102 17.71 -6.83 15.38
CA SER A 102 18.27 -5.68 14.65
C SER A 102 17.25 -5.08 13.70
N LYS A 103 17.14 -3.76 13.68
CA LYS A 103 16.31 -3.02 12.71
C LYS A 103 17.05 -2.87 11.39
N THR A 104 16.32 -2.77 10.29
CA THR A 104 16.87 -2.28 9.01
C THR A 104 17.25 -0.81 9.14
N SER A 105 18.05 -0.29 8.19
CA SER A 105 18.52 1.10 8.19
C SER A 105 17.38 2.12 8.14
N ASP A 106 16.25 1.75 7.54
CA ASP A 106 15.03 2.54 7.42
C ASP A 106 13.99 2.23 8.53
N ALA A 107 14.30 1.28 9.42
CA ALA A 107 13.43 0.77 10.48
C ALA A 107 12.07 0.16 10.03
N TYR A 108 11.84 -0.06 8.73
CA TYR A 108 10.65 -0.79 8.24
C TYR A 108 10.75 -2.30 8.40
N GLY A 109 11.94 -2.82 8.71
CA GLY A 109 12.18 -4.24 8.98
C GLY A 109 12.80 -4.48 10.35
N LEU A 110 12.41 -5.58 10.98
CA LEU A 110 13.03 -6.11 12.19
C LEU A 110 13.47 -7.55 11.94
N ARG A 111 14.78 -7.78 12.03
CA ARG A 111 15.37 -9.11 11.97
C ARG A 111 15.56 -9.66 13.38
N LEU A 112 14.99 -10.82 13.63
CA LEU A 112 15.18 -11.64 14.83
C LEU A 112 16.00 -12.87 14.45
N ARG A 113 17.27 -12.91 14.85
CA ARG A 113 18.20 -13.99 14.54
C ARG A 113 18.35 -14.92 15.73
N PHE A 114 18.07 -16.20 15.50
CA PHE A 114 18.28 -17.30 16.42
C PHE A 114 19.53 -18.07 16.00
N THR A 115 20.54 -18.14 16.85
CA THR A 115 21.81 -18.81 16.56
C THR A 115 22.42 -19.36 17.83
N ASP A 116 23.38 -20.28 17.73
CA ASP A 116 24.07 -20.82 18.89
C ASP A 116 24.81 -19.72 19.68
N VAL A 117 24.82 -19.83 21.01
CA VAL A 117 25.63 -19.01 21.90
C VAL A 117 27.12 -19.04 21.48
N GLN A 118 27.63 -20.18 20.99
CA GLN A 118 29.05 -20.37 20.67
C GLN A 118 29.53 -19.71 19.36
N VAL A 119 28.63 -19.23 18.50
CA VAL A 119 28.99 -18.72 17.15
C VAL A 119 29.24 -17.20 17.14
N VAL A 120 29.29 -16.52 18.30
CA VAL A 120 29.70 -15.09 18.34
C VAL A 120 31.00 -14.92 19.14
N LYS A 121 32.10 -15.38 18.53
CA LYS A 121 33.31 -14.54 18.44
C LYS A 121 33.30 -13.79 17.11
N ALA A 122 32.21 -13.07 16.83
CA ALA A 122 32.22 -11.99 15.86
C ALA A 122 32.30 -10.70 16.67
N LYS A 123 33.37 -9.94 16.41
CA LYS A 123 33.77 -8.67 17.00
C LYS A 123 32.59 -7.72 17.21
N THR A 124 31.92 -7.84 18.36
CA THR A 124 31.05 -6.78 18.89
C THR A 124 32.01 -5.76 19.49
N THR A 125 32.17 -4.62 18.82
CA THR A 125 32.72 -3.42 19.44
C THR A 125 31.84 -3.08 20.64
N GLN A 126 32.25 -3.56 21.80
CA GLN A 126 31.80 -3.05 23.08
C GLN A 126 32.44 -1.68 23.25
N ILE A 127 31.61 -0.72 23.61
CA ILE A 127 32.03 0.57 24.12
C ILE A 127 32.84 0.28 25.38
N SER A 128 34.15 0.41 25.25
CA SER A 128 35.09 0.51 26.36
C SER A 128 35.90 1.76 26.10
N THR A 129 35.86 2.67 27.07
CA THR A 129 36.53 3.95 27.12
C THR A 129 38.03 3.76 26.92
N ILE A 130 38.53 4.01 25.71
CA ILE A 130 39.96 4.20 25.45
C ILE A 130 40.11 5.40 24.54
N ASN A 131 40.72 6.43 25.10
CA ASN A 131 41.13 7.64 24.41
C ASN A 131 42.03 7.26 23.23
N ASN A 132 41.56 7.48 22.01
CA ASN A 132 42.43 7.59 20.85
C ASN A 132 41.92 8.69 19.92
N SER A 133 42.77 9.69 19.77
CA SER A 133 42.62 10.87 18.96
C SER A 133 42.61 10.52 17.47
N LEU A 134 41.42 10.28 16.93
CA LEU A 134 41.15 10.47 15.50
C LEU A 134 39.64 10.61 15.26
N SER A 135 39.02 11.54 15.99
CA SER A 135 37.63 11.95 15.81
C SER A 135 37.60 13.36 15.24
N LYS A 136 37.37 13.49 13.93
CA LYS A 136 36.81 14.71 13.29
C LYS A 136 36.52 14.45 11.81
N LEU A 137 35.56 13.58 11.54
CA LEU A 137 34.66 13.80 10.40
C LEU A 137 33.28 14.14 10.98
N PRO A 138 32.63 15.24 10.54
CA PRO A 138 31.34 15.63 11.06
C PRO A 138 30.27 14.73 10.46
N THR A 139 29.89 13.66 11.17
CA THR A 139 28.67 12.91 10.86
C THR A 139 27.52 13.44 11.72
N LYS A 140 26.38 13.73 11.09
CA LYS A 140 25.17 14.21 11.78
C LYS A 140 24.76 13.26 12.91
N LYS A 141 24.48 13.83 14.08
CA LYS A 141 23.88 13.16 15.25
C LYS A 141 22.55 12.52 14.85
N SER A 142 22.43 11.21 14.98
CA SER A 142 21.27 10.41 14.52
C SER A 142 20.08 10.40 15.50
N GLY A 143 19.75 11.53 16.12
CA GLY A 143 18.70 11.54 17.15
C GLY A 143 18.10 12.90 17.51
N GLU A 144 18.52 13.98 16.85
CA GLU A 144 17.88 15.29 17.01
C GLU A 144 16.96 15.48 15.80
N MET A 145 15.65 15.61 16.04
CA MET A 145 14.71 16.04 15.00
C MET A 145 15.28 17.30 14.36
N SER A 146 15.48 17.26 13.05
CA SER A 146 16.21 18.32 12.33
C SER A 146 15.63 19.69 12.67
N THR A 147 16.48 20.70 12.89
CA THR A 147 16.05 22.08 13.15
C THR A 147 15.03 22.58 12.11
N SER A 148 15.15 22.09 10.87
CA SER A 148 14.19 22.27 9.77
C SER A 148 12.75 21.87 10.12
N TYR A 149 12.54 20.79 10.88
CA TYR A 149 11.23 20.37 11.36
C TYR A 149 10.59 21.44 12.25
N TYR A 150 11.33 21.98 13.22
CA TYR A 150 10.83 23.04 14.10
C TYR A 150 10.53 24.34 13.34
N ILE A 151 11.34 24.66 12.33
CA ILE A 151 11.13 25.82 11.43
C ILE A 151 9.81 25.68 10.66
N VAL A 152 9.54 24.51 10.07
CA VAL A 152 8.29 24.25 9.34
C VAL A 152 7.08 24.34 10.28
N VAL A 153 7.17 23.75 11.47
CA VAL A 153 6.10 23.81 12.48
C VAL A 153 5.84 25.24 12.95
N THR A 154 6.88 26.06 13.15
CA THR A 154 6.70 27.46 13.54
C THR A 154 6.06 28.29 12.44
N ILE A 155 6.46 28.12 11.18
CA ILE A 155 5.83 28.79 10.03
C ILE A 155 4.36 28.41 9.91
N LEU A 156 4.02 27.12 10.12
CA LEU A 156 2.64 26.65 10.10
C LEU A 156 1.79 27.31 11.20
N ILE A 157 2.30 27.40 12.43
CA ILE A 157 1.60 28.06 13.55
C ILE A 157 1.40 29.55 13.27
N ILE A 158 2.42 30.22 12.75
CA ILE A 158 2.33 31.64 12.35
C ILE A 158 1.28 31.83 11.25
N GLY A 159 1.24 30.94 10.25
CA GLY A 159 0.22 30.95 9.19
C GLY A 159 -1.20 30.79 9.73
N ILE A 160 -1.40 29.90 10.71
CA ILE A 160 -2.70 29.74 11.39
C ILE A 160 -3.07 31.01 12.15
N ILE A 161 -2.13 31.65 12.86
CA ILE A 161 -2.38 32.91 13.58
C ILE A 161 -2.75 34.03 12.60
N ILE A 162 -2.04 34.15 11.48
CA ILE A 162 -2.33 35.11 10.41
C ILE A 162 -3.74 34.88 9.86
N LEU A 163 -4.11 33.63 9.53
CA LEU A 163 -5.45 33.27 9.06
C LEU A 163 -6.53 33.61 10.08
N LEU A 164 -6.27 33.42 11.38
CA LEU A 164 -7.20 33.79 12.44
C LEU A 164 -7.36 35.31 12.58
N ILE A 165 -6.29 36.08 12.39
CA ILE A 165 -6.33 37.55 12.39
C ILE A 165 -7.07 38.08 11.15
N LEU A 166 -6.81 37.51 9.96
CA LEU A 166 -7.52 37.86 8.73
C LEU A 166 -9.00 37.51 8.84
N LYS A 167 -9.34 36.32 9.37
CA LYS A 167 -10.72 35.93 9.67
C LYS A 167 -11.38 36.94 10.62
N LYS A 168 -10.70 37.33 11.70
CA LYS A 168 -11.22 38.32 12.66
C LYS A 168 -11.42 39.71 12.03
N ARG A 169 -10.56 40.12 11.10
CA ARG A 169 -10.68 41.40 10.37
C ARG A 169 -11.74 41.37 9.26
N MET A 170 -11.93 40.25 8.57
CA MET A 170 -12.92 40.11 7.49
C MET A 170 -14.35 39.93 8.00
N ILE A 171 -14.55 39.41 9.21
CA ILE A 171 -15.89 39.27 9.82
C ILE A 171 -16.45 40.61 10.33
N LEU A 172 -15.66 41.69 10.38
CA LEU A 172 -16.15 43.05 10.73
C LEU A 172 -16.58 43.89 9.52
N SER A 173 -16.61 43.33 8.30
CA SER A 173 -17.20 44.00 7.14
C SER A 173 -18.05 43.01 6.37
N GLY A 174 -19.34 42.95 6.72
CA GLY A 174 -20.30 42.12 6.01
C GLY A 174 -21.44 41.65 6.91
N ASN A 175 -22.38 42.55 7.20
CA ASN A 175 -23.75 42.14 7.47
C ASN A 175 -24.23 41.34 6.26
N THR A 176 -24.65 40.07 6.42
CA THR A 176 -25.87 39.47 5.83
C THR A 176 -25.96 37.99 6.25
N LYS A 177 -26.80 37.75 7.26
CA LYS A 177 -27.96 36.85 7.25
C LYS A 177 -27.97 35.60 6.32
N GLN A 178 -28.34 34.49 6.97
CA GLN A 178 -29.13 33.33 6.49
C GLN A 178 -28.36 32.10 6.02
N ASN A 179 -28.02 31.31 7.03
CA ASN A 179 -28.09 29.86 7.09
C ASN A 179 -29.32 29.30 6.32
N LYS A 180 -29.10 28.54 5.25
CA LYS A 180 -30.10 27.60 4.72
C LYS A 180 -29.48 26.22 4.55
N SER A 181 -29.98 25.33 5.39
CA SER A 181 -29.75 23.89 5.41
C SER A 181 -30.22 23.24 4.12
N TRP A 182 -29.32 22.53 3.46
CA TRP A 182 -29.54 21.72 2.27
C TRP A 182 -30.06 20.32 2.66
N LEU A 183 -31.22 20.24 3.32
CA LEU A 183 -31.75 18.95 3.76
C LEU A 183 -33.23 18.69 3.50
N PHE A 184 -34.01 19.63 2.95
CA PHE A 184 -35.42 19.34 2.65
C PHE A 184 -35.88 20.10 1.42
N ASN A 185 -35.96 19.40 0.29
CA ASN A 185 -36.97 19.62 -0.73
C ASN A 185 -37.27 18.23 -1.34
N SER A 186 -38.24 17.55 -0.74
CA SER A 186 -38.84 16.36 -1.33
C SER A 186 -39.74 16.81 -2.48
N ASN A 187 -39.41 16.39 -3.69
CA ASN A 187 -40.24 16.64 -4.86
C ASN A 187 -41.50 15.77 -4.79
N ASP A 188 -42.66 16.42 -4.83
CA ASP A 188 -43.88 15.81 -5.34
C ASP A 188 -43.68 15.43 -6.81
N THR A 189 -44.10 14.22 -7.20
CA THR A 189 -44.31 13.91 -8.61
C THR A 189 -45.49 12.97 -8.76
N LYS A 190 -46.52 13.45 -9.46
CA LYS A 190 -47.52 12.62 -10.11
C LYS A 190 -47.36 12.74 -11.62
N VAL A 191 -47.24 11.56 -12.26
CA VAL A 191 -47.96 11.10 -13.46
C VAL A 191 -47.29 11.26 -14.85
N VAL A 192 -46.88 10.08 -15.37
CA VAL A 192 -47.14 9.46 -16.72
C VAL A 192 -46.46 10.13 -17.95
N GLN A 193 -45.40 9.56 -18.54
CA GLN A 193 -45.28 8.39 -19.46
C GLN A 193 -45.29 8.83 -20.93
N ASP A 194 -44.13 8.72 -21.59
CA ASP A 194 -44.04 8.09 -22.91
C ASP A 194 -42.59 7.75 -23.30
N ARG A 195 -42.46 6.68 -24.08
CA ARG A 195 -41.23 5.94 -24.38
C ARG A 195 -40.39 6.60 -25.48
N LYS A 196 -39.14 6.95 -25.14
CA LYS A 196 -37.95 6.84 -25.99
C LYS A 196 -36.75 6.65 -25.06
N THR A 197 -36.06 5.52 -25.16
CA THR A 197 -34.84 5.24 -24.40
C THR A 197 -33.66 5.97 -25.05
N ASP A 198 -33.56 7.26 -24.77
CA ASP A 198 -32.33 8.02 -24.90
C ASP A 198 -31.61 7.93 -23.55
N LEU A 199 -30.47 7.23 -23.52
CA LEU A 199 -29.53 7.29 -22.38
C LEU A 199 -28.88 8.68 -22.37
N ALA A 200 -29.60 9.66 -21.84
CA ALA A 200 -29.09 10.98 -21.51
C ALA A 200 -28.76 11.03 -20.01
N SER A 201 -27.58 10.54 -19.62
CA SER A 201 -26.99 10.90 -18.34
C SER A 201 -26.43 12.32 -18.44
N ASN A 202 -27.20 13.26 -17.90
CA ASN A 202 -26.86 14.66 -17.68
C ASN A 202 -25.55 14.78 -16.86
N PRO A 203 -24.45 15.34 -17.40
CA PRO A 203 -23.23 15.58 -16.64
C PRO A 203 -23.32 16.99 -16.04
N SER A 204 -23.81 17.10 -14.82
CA SER A 204 -23.82 18.37 -14.08
C SER A 204 -23.70 18.13 -12.59
N SER A 205 -22.61 17.46 -12.21
CA SER A 205 -22.04 17.50 -10.87
C SER A 205 -20.52 17.59 -11.02
N SER A 206 -20.03 18.82 -11.09
CA SER A 206 -18.62 19.16 -11.02
C SER A 206 -18.06 18.84 -9.63
N ASP A 207 -17.83 17.55 -9.37
CA ASP A 207 -16.96 17.06 -8.29
C ASP A 207 -16.50 15.62 -8.55
N SER A 208 -16.48 15.20 -9.83
CA SER A 208 -15.90 13.93 -10.26
C SER A 208 -14.48 14.18 -10.77
N LEU A 209 -13.49 13.65 -10.03
CA LEU A 209 -12.07 13.59 -10.43
C LEU A 209 -11.86 12.80 -11.74
N ILE A 210 -12.87 12.08 -12.21
CA ILE A 210 -12.85 11.19 -13.37
C ILE A 210 -13.99 11.62 -14.32
N SER A 211 -13.69 11.91 -15.59
CA SER A 211 -14.70 12.20 -16.61
C SER A 211 -14.65 11.20 -17.76
N ILE A 212 -15.81 10.71 -18.21
CA ILE A 212 -15.91 9.86 -19.40
C ILE A 212 -15.92 10.76 -20.64
N ARG A 213 -14.97 10.57 -21.55
CA ARG A 213 -14.86 11.36 -22.79
C ARG A 213 -15.54 10.71 -23.98
N PHE A 214 -15.34 9.41 -24.15
CA PHE A 214 -15.91 8.62 -25.24
C PHE A 214 -16.39 7.28 -24.71
N GLN A 215 -17.45 6.74 -25.28
CA GLN A 215 -17.98 5.42 -24.95
C GLN A 215 -18.52 4.76 -26.21
N LYS A 216 -18.24 3.46 -26.36
CA LYS A 216 -18.80 2.62 -27.42
C LYS A 216 -19.19 1.27 -26.86
N ALA A 217 -20.46 0.91 -27.03
CA ALA A 217 -20.93 -0.44 -26.71
C ALA A 217 -20.33 -1.44 -27.71
N ILE A 218 -19.80 -2.55 -27.19
CA ILE A 218 -19.37 -3.69 -28.02
C ILE A 218 -20.52 -4.69 -28.14
N ASP A 219 -21.20 -4.97 -27.03
CA ASP A 219 -22.40 -5.80 -26.96
C ASP A 219 -23.34 -5.31 -25.83
N ASN A 220 -24.36 -6.09 -25.48
CA ASN A 220 -25.35 -5.73 -24.46
C ASN A 220 -24.79 -5.70 -23.01
N GLN A 221 -23.60 -6.28 -22.78
CA GLN A 221 -22.96 -6.43 -21.48
C GLN A 221 -21.60 -5.72 -21.37
N ASN A 222 -20.95 -5.43 -22.49
CA ASN A 222 -19.59 -4.90 -22.57
C ASN A 222 -19.54 -3.61 -23.40
N SER A 223 -18.81 -2.61 -22.88
CA SER A 223 -18.58 -1.33 -23.55
C SER A 223 -17.14 -0.87 -23.32
N VAL A 224 -16.56 -0.19 -24.30
CA VAL A 224 -15.23 0.44 -24.14
C VAL A 224 -15.42 1.92 -23.85
N VAL A 225 -14.71 2.41 -22.83
CA VAL A 225 -14.85 3.74 -22.27
C VAL A 225 -13.48 4.42 -22.19
N MET A 226 -13.43 5.69 -22.60
CA MET A 226 -12.27 6.57 -22.38
C MET A 226 -12.49 7.40 -21.11
N LEU A 227 -11.70 7.15 -20.08
CA LEU A 227 -11.74 7.83 -18.80
C LEU A 227 -10.60 8.84 -18.67
N ASP A 228 -10.92 10.07 -18.33
CA ASP A 228 -9.92 11.10 -18.02
C ASP A 228 -9.76 11.22 -16.52
N PHE A 229 -8.52 11.13 -16.04
CA PHE A 229 -8.17 11.34 -14.64
C PHE A 229 -6.87 12.16 -14.55
N GLY A 230 -6.98 13.39 -14.05
CA GLY A 230 -5.85 14.32 -14.00
C GLY A 230 -5.35 14.72 -15.39
N HIS A 231 -4.10 14.39 -15.71
CA HIS A 231 -3.46 14.69 -17.01
C HIS A 231 -3.40 13.49 -17.96
N GLU A 232 -4.07 12.38 -17.61
CA GLU A 232 -3.96 11.12 -18.33
C GLU A 232 -5.35 10.61 -18.72
N SER A 233 -5.44 10.01 -19.92
CA SER A 233 -6.66 9.37 -20.42
C SER A 233 -6.45 7.85 -20.46
N TYR A 234 -7.44 7.08 -20.04
CA TYR A 234 -7.39 5.63 -19.87
C TYR A 234 -8.48 4.99 -20.72
N LEU A 235 -8.09 4.06 -21.60
CA LEU A 235 -9.02 3.25 -22.36
C LEU A 235 -9.36 1.99 -21.56
N VAL A 236 -10.62 1.81 -21.20
CA VAL A 236 -11.06 0.73 -20.30
C VAL A 236 -12.20 -0.04 -20.96
N LEU A 237 -12.07 -1.37 -21.01
CA LEU A 237 -13.21 -2.26 -21.27
C LEU A 237 -14.02 -2.38 -19.98
N MET A 238 -15.28 -1.99 -20.01
CA MET A 238 -16.23 -2.01 -18.90
C MET A 238 -17.40 -2.94 -19.23
N GLY A 239 -17.65 -3.93 -18.38
CA GLY A 239 -18.74 -4.88 -18.53
C GLY A 239 -18.74 -5.92 -17.41
N ASN A 240 -18.77 -7.20 -17.77
CA ASN A 240 -18.66 -8.29 -16.77
C ASN A 240 -17.29 -8.31 -16.08
N SER A 241 -16.26 -7.83 -16.77
CA SER A 241 -14.94 -7.55 -16.22
C SER A 241 -14.51 -6.13 -16.60
N ASN A 242 -13.66 -5.53 -15.77
CA ASN A 242 -13.09 -4.21 -16.05
C ASN A 242 -11.60 -4.36 -16.33
N ILE A 243 -11.20 -4.07 -17.57
CA ILE A 243 -9.81 -4.24 -18.02
C ILE A 243 -9.29 -2.90 -18.54
N LEU A 244 -8.12 -2.47 -18.08
CA LEU A 244 -7.41 -1.33 -18.64
C LEU A 244 -6.70 -1.77 -19.93
N LEU A 245 -7.10 -1.18 -21.05
CA LEU A 245 -6.59 -1.49 -22.38
C LEU A 245 -5.38 -0.62 -22.73
N ASP A 246 -5.44 0.69 -22.42
CA ASP A 246 -4.35 1.60 -22.75
C ASP A 246 -4.37 2.90 -21.92
N LYS A 247 -3.27 3.65 -21.98
CA LYS A 247 -3.06 4.91 -21.25
C LYS A 247 -2.38 5.96 -22.13
N PHE A 248 -2.99 7.15 -22.22
CA PHE A 248 -2.54 8.27 -23.03
C PHE A 248 -2.13 9.46 -22.16
N LYS A 249 -0.98 10.06 -22.46
CA LYS A 249 -0.47 11.29 -21.84
C LYS A 249 -0.54 12.46 -22.82
N ASP A 250 0.19 12.36 -23.93
CA ASP A 250 0.38 13.49 -24.85
C ASP A 250 -0.41 13.32 -26.17
N ASN A 251 -0.62 12.09 -26.65
CA ASN A 251 -1.37 11.77 -27.88
C ASN A 251 -2.76 11.19 -27.58
N LYS A 252 -3.56 11.95 -26.82
CA LYS A 252 -4.93 11.51 -26.48
C LYS A 252 -5.87 11.76 -27.66
N PRO A 253 -6.81 10.84 -27.95
CA PRO A 253 -7.83 11.10 -28.96
C PRO A 253 -8.68 12.30 -28.54
N THR A 254 -8.89 13.22 -29.47
CA THR A 254 -9.66 14.46 -29.27
C THR A 254 -11.02 14.40 -29.96
N SER A 255 -11.18 13.49 -30.92
CA SER A 255 -12.41 13.30 -31.69
C SER A 255 -12.93 11.85 -31.58
N GLN A 256 -14.24 11.69 -31.78
CA GLN A 256 -14.89 10.37 -31.83
C GLN A 256 -14.29 9.48 -32.94
N SER A 257 -13.91 10.08 -34.07
CA SER A 257 -13.29 9.37 -35.21
C SER A 257 -11.91 8.80 -34.86
N GLU A 258 -11.08 9.57 -34.15
CA GLU A 258 -9.78 9.09 -33.64
C GLU A 258 -9.96 7.98 -32.61
N PHE A 259 -10.95 8.12 -31.73
CA PHE A 259 -11.30 7.07 -30.76
C PHE A 259 -11.73 5.78 -31.47
N ASP A 260 -12.60 5.86 -32.48
CA ASP A 260 -13.03 4.71 -33.26
C ASP A 260 -11.89 4.06 -34.04
N SER A 261 -10.93 4.85 -34.52
CA SER A 261 -9.74 4.36 -35.23
C SER A 261 -8.81 3.57 -34.28
N ILE A 262 -8.60 4.07 -33.05
CA ILE A 262 -7.82 3.37 -32.02
C ILE A 262 -8.50 2.05 -31.66
N LEU A 263 -9.82 2.03 -31.52
CA LEU A 263 -10.54 0.79 -31.28
C LEU A 263 -10.37 -0.20 -32.43
N GLN A 264 -10.46 0.27 -33.67
CA GLN A 264 -10.31 -0.58 -34.85
C GLN A 264 -8.90 -1.19 -34.97
N GLU A 265 -7.86 -0.41 -34.65
CA GLU A 265 -6.49 -0.89 -34.58
C GLU A 265 -6.32 -1.98 -33.50
N ARG A 266 -7.01 -1.81 -32.37
CA ARG A 266 -6.95 -2.72 -31.21
C ARG A 266 -8.03 -3.79 -31.20
N ASN A 267 -8.83 -3.92 -32.24
CA ASN A 267 -9.88 -4.94 -32.34
C ASN A 267 -9.32 -6.34 -32.10
N ARG A 268 -8.10 -6.64 -32.57
CA ARG A 268 -7.48 -7.96 -32.34
C ARG A 268 -7.24 -8.27 -30.87
N GLU A 269 -6.84 -7.28 -30.07
CA GLU A 269 -6.64 -7.45 -28.62
C GLU A 269 -7.99 -7.53 -27.90
N LEU A 270 -8.97 -6.74 -28.34
CA LEU A 270 -10.34 -6.79 -27.83
C LEU A 270 -10.98 -8.17 -28.06
N GLU A 271 -10.85 -8.74 -29.25
CA GLU A 271 -11.35 -10.08 -29.57
C GLU A 271 -10.70 -11.18 -28.74
N ASP A 272 -9.42 -11.07 -28.39
CA ASP A 272 -8.74 -12.04 -27.50
C ASP A 272 -9.31 -11.98 -26.06
N PHE A 273 -9.61 -10.78 -25.57
CA PHE A 273 -10.24 -10.59 -24.26
C PHE A 273 -11.72 -10.97 -24.23
N LEU A 274 -12.44 -10.77 -25.33
CA LEU A 274 -13.87 -11.10 -25.44
C LEU A 274 -14.10 -12.58 -25.77
N GLY A 275 -13.22 -13.17 -26.58
CA GLY A 275 -13.29 -14.55 -27.09
C GLY A 275 -12.95 -15.64 -26.06
N THR A 276 -12.62 -15.28 -24.81
CA THR A 276 -12.48 -16.23 -23.71
C THR A 276 -13.80 -16.52 -22.96
N ASN A 277 -14.90 -15.87 -23.35
CA ASN A 277 -16.19 -15.97 -22.66
C ASN A 277 -17.30 -16.69 -23.47
N GLU A 278 -17.05 -17.09 -24.71
CA GLU A 278 -17.96 -17.93 -25.51
C GLU A 278 -17.61 -19.41 -25.31
N SER A 279 -17.76 -19.96 -24.09
CA SER A 279 -17.84 -21.42 -23.81
C SER A 279 -17.94 -21.72 -22.30
N SER A 280 -18.96 -21.22 -21.60
CA SER A 280 -19.37 -21.82 -20.32
C SER A 280 -20.34 -22.98 -20.55
N SER A 281 -19.85 -24.08 -21.12
CA SER A 281 -20.32 -25.45 -20.89
C SER A 281 -19.65 -26.41 -21.88
N THR A 282 -18.60 -27.09 -21.44
CA THR A 282 -18.32 -28.52 -21.67
C THR A 282 -16.89 -28.83 -21.22
N TYR A 283 -16.76 -29.78 -20.31
CA TYR A 283 -15.48 -30.36 -19.91
C TYR A 283 -14.77 -30.95 -21.13
N SER A 284 -13.65 -30.36 -21.54
CA SER A 284 -12.67 -31.01 -22.42
C SER A 284 -11.33 -30.31 -22.31
N ASN A 285 -10.35 -31.12 -21.93
CA ASN A 285 -8.93 -30.87 -21.81
C ASN A 285 -8.37 -30.18 -23.07
N THR A 286 -8.07 -28.88 -23.03
CA THR A 286 -7.14 -28.24 -23.97
C THR A 286 -6.36 -27.16 -23.24
N GLN A 287 -5.08 -27.48 -23.06
CA GLN A 287 -3.94 -26.67 -22.61
C GLN A 287 -4.19 -25.15 -22.53
N ARG A 288 -4.41 -24.65 -21.32
CA ARG A 288 -4.07 -23.25 -21.00
C ARG A 288 -2.56 -23.11 -21.13
N LYS A 289 -2.07 -22.49 -22.21
CA LYS A 289 -0.68 -22.03 -22.28
C LYS A 289 -0.50 -20.95 -21.22
N GLU A 290 0.07 -21.32 -20.08
CA GLU A 290 0.40 -20.36 -19.04
C GLU A 290 1.42 -19.33 -19.59
N PRO A 291 1.39 -18.07 -19.13
CA PRO A 291 2.32 -17.02 -19.57
C PRO A 291 3.80 -17.43 -19.47
N ILE A 292 4.12 -18.34 -18.54
CA ILE A 292 5.47 -18.89 -18.35
C ILE A 292 5.89 -19.82 -19.51
N GLN A 293 4.96 -20.52 -20.14
CA GLN A 293 5.26 -21.40 -21.28
C GLN A 293 5.58 -20.62 -22.55
N ALA A 294 4.87 -19.50 -22.80
CA ALA A 294 5.20 -18.60 -23.90
C ALA A 294 6.60 -17.98 -23.76
N TYR A 295 7.04 -17.74 -22.51
CA TYR A 295 8.40 -17.27 -22.21
C TYR A 295 9.45 -18.35 -22.46
N LYS A 296 9.14 -19.62 -22.14
CA LYS A 296 10.03 -20.76 -22.44
C LYS A 296 10.17 -21.00 -23.94
N GLU A 297 9.09 -20.93 -24.72
CA GLU A 297 9.16 -21.09 -26.17
C GLU A 297 9.97 -19.96 -26.83
N ARG A 298 9.79 -18.69 -26.43
CA ARG A 298 10.61 -17.57 -26.93
C ARG A 298 12.08 -17.69 -26.54
N ALA A 299 12.38 -18.13 -25.32
CA ALA A 299 13.76 -18.36 -24.90
C ALA A 299 14.41 -19.52 -25.66
N ALA A 300 13.63 -20.55 -26.00
CA ALA A 300 14.11 -21.68 -26.79
C ALA A 300 14.31 -21.31 -28.27
N SER A 301 13.46 -20.47 -28.87
CA SER A 301 13.61 -20.06 -30.27
C SER A 301 14.84 -19.19 -30.50
N LEU A 302 15.21 -18.35 -29.53
CA LEU A 302 16.43 -17.53 -29.60
C LEU A 302 17.72 -18.36 -29.55
N VAL A 303 17.69 -19.56 -28.96
CA VAL A 303 18.88 -20.44 -28.89
C VAL A 303 19.18 -21.12 -30.23
N TYR A 304 18.17 -21.27 -31.11
CA TYR A 304 18.35 -21.89 -32.42
C TYR A 304 18.71 -20.90 -33.55
N GLU A 305 18.56 -19.59 -33.34
CA GLU A 305 19.00 -18.57 -34.32
C GLU A 305 20.52 -18.31 -34.27
N ASP A 306 21.22 -18.76 -33.22
CA ASP A 306 22.68 -18.63 -33.09
C ASP A 306 23.47 -19.83 -33.64
N GLU A 307 22.81 -20.88 -34.14
CA GLU A 307 23.44 -22.09 -34.73
C GLU A 307 23.15 -22.29 -36.23
N ALA A 308 22.68 -21.26 -36.95
CA ALA A 308 22.47 -21.28 -38.41
C ALA A 308 23.41 -20.32 -39.17
#